data_AF-A0A523NSX3-F1
#
_entry.id   AF-A0A523NSX3-F1
#
_cell.length_a   1.000
_cell.length_b   1.000
_cell.length_c   1.000
_cell.angle_alpha   90.00
_cell.angle_beta   90.00
_cell.angle_gamma   90.00
#
_symmetry.space_group_name_H-M   'P 1'
#
loop_
_entity.id
_entity.type
_entity.pdbx_description
1 polymer ?
#
loop_
_entity_poly.entity_id
_entity_poly.type
_entity_poly.pdbx_seq_one_letter_code
_entity_poly.pdbx_strand_id
1 'polypeptide(L)'
;MALAAIFSDKGFMNVYDFTEELDYLKQRNTVLVDENKGLRKEIEGLKSDPYAIEMLARDKLNMVKPGELVYQIVRENPPPKKSH
;
A
#
# COMPACT_ATOMS: atom_id res chain seq x y z
N MET A 1 49.73 6.48 -10.96
CA MET A 1 50.23 6.23 -9.58
C MET A 1 49.16 6.38 -8.50
N ALA A 2 48.08 7.15 -8.68
CA ALA A 2 47.03 7.29 -7.65
C ALA A 2 45.96 6.16 -7.68
N LEU A 3 45.62 5.63 -8.87
CA LEU A 3 44.65 4.53 -8.98
C LEU A 3 45.18 3.23 -8.37
N ALA A 4 46.45 2.90 -8.60
CA ALA A 4 47.09 1.69 -8.07
C ALA A 4 47.16 1.64 -6.53
N ALA A 5 47.20 2.80 -5.85
CA ALA A 5 47.28 2.88 -4.39
C ALA A 5 45.96 2.47 -3.71
N ILE A 6 44.80 2.70 -4.36
CA ILE A 6 43.49 2.22 -3.88
C ILE A 6 43.42 0.68 -3.97
N PHE A 7 44.14 0.09 -4.93
CA PHE A 7 44.22 -1.37 -5.11
C PHE A 7 45.31 -2.06 -4.27
N SER A 8 46.21 -1.32 -3.61
CA SER A 8 47.45 -1.90 -3.07
C SER A 8 47.29 -2.74 -1.80
N ASP A 9 46.45 -2.35 -0.84
CA ASP A 9 46.41 -3.05 0.48
C ASP A 9 45.01 -3.50 0.94
N LYS A 10 43.94 -3.06 0.26
CA LYS A 10 42.54 -3.37 0.66
C LYS A 10 41.57 -3.58 -0.52
N GLY A 11 42.04 -3.46 -1.77
CA GLY A 11 41.17 -3.33 -2.94
C GLY A 11 40.55 -4.63 -3.47
N PHE A 12 41.23 -5.77 -3.32
CA PHE A 12 40.77 -7.04 -3.91
C PHE A 12 39.79 -7.82 -3.02
N MET A 13 39.95 -7.77 -1.69
CA MET A 13 39.03 -8.41 -0.74
C MET A 13 37.63 -7.77 -0.83
N ASN A 14 37.60 -6.43 -0.94
CA ASN A 14 36.37 -5.67 -1.06
C ASN A 14 35.57 -5.99 -2.33
N VAL A 15 36.24 -6.26 -3.46
CA VAL A 15 35.53 -6.55 -4.72
C VAL A 15 34.74 -7.86 -4.61
N TYR A 16 35.29 -8.88 -3.96
CA TYR A 16 34.58 -10.14 -3.74
C TYR A 16 33.37 -9.94 -2.81
N ASP A 17 33.55 -9.23 -1.70
CA ASP A 17 32.46 -8.92 -0.76
C ASP A 17 31.34 -8.11 -1.43
N PHE A 18 31.70 -7.12 -2.26
CA PHE A 18 30.73 -6.34 -3.03
C PHE A 18 30.01 -7.18 -4.09
N THR A 19 30.67 -8.17 -4.70
CA THR A 19 29.99 -9.07 -5.65
C THR A 19 28.97 -9.97 -4.96
N GLU A 20 29.28 -10.52 -3.78
CA GLU A 20 28.32 -11.30 -3.00
C GLU A 20 27.15 -10.44 -2.52
N GLU A 21 27.43 -9.22 -2.05
CA GLU A 21 26.38 -8.28 -1.64
C GLU A 21 25.47 -7.91 -2.81
N LEU A 22 26.04 -7.62 -3.99
CA LEU A 22 25.25 -7.34 -5.20
C LEU A 22 24.37 -8.52 -5.60
N ASP A 23 24.88 -9.75 -5.54
CA ASP A 23 24.10 -10.93 -5.92
C ASP A 23 23.02 -11.24 -4.88
N TYR A 24 23.30 -11.04 -3.59
CA TYR A 24 22.29 -11.09 -2.53
C TYR A 24 21.18 -10.04 -2.76
N LEU A 25 21.53 -8.79 -3.05
CA LEU A 25 20.57 -7.73 -3.33
C LEU A 25 19.72 -8.02 -4.57
N LYS A 26 20.32 -8.55 -5.64
CA LYS A 26 19.58 -8.96 -6.85
C LYS A 26 18.58 -10.06 -6.54
N GLN A 27 19.00 -11.12 -5.83
CA GLN A 27 18.11 -12.22 -5.45
C GLN A 27 16.95 -11.70 -4.59
N ARG A 28 17.25 -10.83 -3.61
CA ARG A 28 16.22 -10.23 -2.75
C ARG A 28 15.24 -9.39 -3.56
N ASN A 29 15.73 -8.63 -4.53
CA ASN A 29 14.88 -7.85 -5.43
C ASN A 29 13.98 -8.75 -6.27
N THR A 30 14.50 -9.84 -6.83
CA THR A 30 13.68 -10.82 -7.57
C THR A 30 12.55 -11.39 -6.70
N VAL A 31 12.86 -11.81 -5.47
CA VAL A 31 11.84 -12.29 -4.51
C VAL A 31 10.78 -11.22 -4.25
N LEU A 32 11.20 -9.98 -3.98
CA LEU A 32 10.27 -8.86 -3.73
C LEU A 32 9.40 -8.52 -4.94
N VAL A 33 9.92 -8.66 -6.16
CA VAL A 33 9.16 -8.47 -7.40
C VAL A 33 8.08 -9.53 -7.53
N ASP A 34 8.41 -10.80 -7.24
CA ASP A 34 7.45 -11.91 -7.30
C ASP A 34 6.39 -11.79 -6.21
N GLU A 35 6.76 -11.42 -4.98
CA GLU A 35 5.83 -11.14 -3.88
C GLU A 35 4.87 -10.00 -4.25
N ASN A 36 5.40 -8.88 -4.77
CA ASN A 36 4.58 -7.76 -5.23
C ASN A 36 3.60 -8.17 -6.34
N LYS A 37 4.03 -9.04 -7.26
CA LYS A 37 3.16 -9.56 -8.33
C LYS A 37 2.05 -10.43 -7.76
N GLY A 38 2.34 -11.26 -6.75
CA GLY A 38 1.35 -12.05 -6.02
C GLY A 38 0.32 -11.17 -5.32
N LEU A 39 0.79 -10.20 -4.53
CA LEU A 39 -0.07 -9.26 -3.82
C LEU A 39 -0.94 -8.43 -4.76
N ARG A 40 -0.43 -8.03 -5.93
CA ARG A 40 -1.23 -7.31 -6.93
C ARG A 40 -2.37 -8.17 -7.48
N LYS A 41 -2.11 -9.45 -7.77
CA LYS A 41 -3.17 -10.39 -8.20
C LYS A 41 -4.20 -10.62 -7.11
N GLU A 42 -3.76 -10.73 -5.86
CA GLU A 42 -4.66 -10.86 -4.72
C GLU A 42 -5.53 -9.61 -4.56
N ILE A 43 -4.95 -8.42 -4.65
CA ILE A 43 -5.69 -7.16 -4.65
C ILE A 43 -6.67 -7.11 -5.81
N GLU A 44 -6.28 -7.51 -7.02
CA GLU A 44 -7.18 -7.57 -8.17
C GLU A 44 -8.35 -8.53 -7.93
N GLY A 45 -8.09 -9.72 -7.36
CA GLY A 45 -9.14 -10.68 -6.99
C GLY A 45 -10.04 -10.21 -5.84
N LEU A 46 -9.50 -9.47 -4.87
CA LEU A 46 -10.29 -8.87 -3.78
C LEU A 46 -11.09 -7.67 -4.25
N LYS A 47 -10.57 -6.90 -5.22
CA LYS A 47 -11.24 -5.74 -5.82
C LYS A 47 -12.18 -6.09 -6.96
N SER A 48 -12.13 -7.33 -7.48
CA SER A 48 -12.96 -7.74 -8.62
C SER A 48 -14.45 -7.84 -8.29
N ASP A 49 -14.83 -7.67 -7.02
CA ASP A 49 -16.21 -7.40 -6.67
C ASP A 49 -16.43 -5.89 -6.37
N PRO A 50 -16.76 -5.09 -7.40
CA PRO A 50 -17.17 -3.71 -7.24
C PRO A 50 -18.27 -3.52 -6.18
N TYR A 51 -19.13 -4.51 -5.98
CA TYR A 51 -20.21 -4.45 -5.00
C TYR A 51 -19.67 -4.50 -3.57
N ALA A 52 -18.68 -5.37 -3.29
CA ALA A 52 -18.04 -5.43 -1.98
C ALA A 52 -17.32 -4.12 -1.61
N ILE A 53 -16.65 -3.48 -2.57
CA ILE A 53 -16.01 -2.16 -2.37
C ILE A 53 -17.07 -1.09 -2.13
N GLU A 54 -18.13 -1.08 -2.93
CA GLU A 54 -19.23 -0.12 -2.81
C GLU A 54 -19.95 -0.24 -1.47
N MET A 55 -20.20 -1.47 -1.01
CA MET A 55 -20.78 -1.75 0.30
C MET A 55 -19.89 -1.18 1.42
N LEU A 56 -18.58 -1.44 1.40
CA LEU A 56 -17.65 -0.90 2.39
C LEU A 56 -17.63 0.64 2.39
N ALA A 57 -17.62 1.25 1.20
CA ALA A 57 -17.61 2.70 1.04
C ALA A 57 -18.89 3.36 1.56
N ARG A 58 -20.05 2.73 1.34
CA ARG A 58 -21.34 3.20 1.86
C ARG A 58 -21.46 3.00 3.36
N ASP A 59 -21.15 1.80 3.86
CA ASP A 59 -21.38 1.43 5.26
C ASP A 59 -20.39 2.07 6.23
N LYS A 60 -19.09 2.10 5.87
CA LYS A 60 -18.04 2.59 6.79
C LYS A 60 -17.65 4.03 6.55
N LEU A 61 -17.73 4.48 5.31
CA LEU A 61 -17.22 5.79 4.92
C LEU A 61 -18.35 6.77 4.55
N ASN A 62 -19.62 6.33 4.54
CA ASN A 62 -20.78 7.12 4.10
C ASN A 62 -20.56 7.81 2.74
N MET A 63 -19.76 7.18 1.86
CA MET A 63 -19.48 7.72 0.53
C MET A 63 -20.65 7.40 -0.41
N VAL A 64 -20.93 8.35 -1.30
CA VAL A 64 -21.99 8.24 -2.33
C VAL A 64 -21.44 8.64 -3.70
N LYS A 65 -22.03 8.10 -4.76
CA LYS A 65 -21.62 8.45 -6.14
C LYS A 65 -22.20 9.81 -6.54
N PRO A 66 -21.55 10.54 -7.46
CA PRO A 66 -22.11 11.77 -8.01
C PRO A 66 -23.52 11.53 -8.60
N GLY A 67 -24.49 12.32 -8.17
CA GLY A 67 -25.89 12.23 -8.62
C GLY A 67 -26.82 11.38 -7.74
N GLU A 68 -26.34 10.77 -6.66
CA GLU A 68 -27.19 10.04 -5.70
C GLU A 68 -27.81 10.97 -4.63
N LEU A 69 -29.04 10.67 -4.21
CA LEU A 69 -29.75 11.38 -3.15
C LEU A 69 -29.56 10.67 -1.81
N VAL A 70 -29.11 11.40 -0.78
CA VAL A 70 -28.96 10.89 0.58
C VAL A 70 -30.17 11.29 1.42
N TYR A 71 -30.87 10.29 1.97
CA TYR A 71 -31.96 10.51 2.92
C TYR A 71 -31.44 10.37 4.35
N GLN A 72 -31.53 11.43 5.13
CA GLN A 72 -31.23 11.39 6.56
C GLN A 72 -32.54 11.37 7.34
N ILE A 73 -32.76 10.32 8.13
CA ILE A 73 -33.92 10.25 9.02
C ILE A 73 -33.61 11.08 10.26
N VAL A 74 -34.15 12.29 10.31
CA VAL A 74 -34.13 13.13 11.51
C VAL A 74 -35.33 12.72 12.38
N ARG A 75 -35.06 12.25 13.60
CA ARG A 75 -36.11 12.13 14.62
C ARG A 75 -36.38 13.55 15.12
N GLU A 76 -37.59 14.06 14.92
CA GLU A 76 -37.99 15.32 15.51
C GLU A 76 -37.85 15.22 17.04
N ASN A 77 -37.07 16.12 17.64
CA ASN A 77 -37.10 16.29 19.08
C ASN A 77 -38.51 16.81 19.45
N PRO A 78 -39.23 16.14 20.37
CA PRO A 78 -40.53 16.64 20.79
C PRO A 78 -40.38 18.09 21.29
N PRO A 79 -41.32 19.00 20.95
CA PRO A 79 -41.20 20.41 21.24
C PRO A 79 -40.98 20.63 22.75
N PRO A 80 -40.13 21.59 23.15
CA PRO A 80 -39.85 21.83 24.56
C PRO A 80 -41.16 22.16 25.29
N LYS A 81 -41.46 21.35 26.32
CA LYS A 81 -42.66 21.48 27.14
C LYS A 81 -42.62 22.85 27.80
N LYS A 82 -43.54 23.74 27.46
CA LYS A 82 -43.66 25.07 28.09
C LYS A 82 -43.90 24.87 29.58
N SER A 83 -42.97 25.32 30.41
CA SER A 83 -43.16 25.47 31.84
C SER A 83 -44.20 26.58 32.06
N HIS A 84 -45.33 26.21 32.67
CA HIS A 84 -46.26 27.16 33.26
C HIS A 84 -45.71 27.69 34.59
#